data_AF-I3V3T8-F1
#
_entry.id   AF-I3V3T8-F1
#
_cell.length_a   1.000
_cell.length_b   1.000
_cell.length_c   1.000
_cell.angle_alpha   90.00
_cell.angle_beta   90.00
_cell.angle_gamma   90.00
#
_symmetry.space_group_name_H-M   'P 1'
#
loop_
_entity.id
_entity.type
_entity.pdbx_description
1 polymer ?
#
loop_
_entity_poly.entity_id
_entity_poly.type
_entity_poly.pdbx_seq_one_letter_code
_entity_poly.pdbx_strand_id
1 'polypeptide(L)'
;MKEFFAELPLGFRPEHCEPSRLALEWSVEALAFRSGVSPDAIRTVELGKELRRVTMQALAFALEAEGLIFFPGHPPLRSDDCRGATPDPRTRGDYHLIE
;
A
#
# COMPACT_ATOMS: atom_id res chain seq x y z
N MET A 1 12.99 11.12 15.38
CA MET A 1 11.65 10.80 14.84
C MET A 1 11.72 9.84 13.64
N LYS A 2 12.50 10.13 12.58
CA LYS A 2 12.62 9.24 11.40
C LYS A 2 13.07 7.80 11.73
N GLU A 3 14.05 7.63 12.62
CA GLU A 3 14.54 6.29 12.99
C GLU A 3 13.52 5.46 13.78
N PHE A 4 12.62 6.11 14.51
CA PHE A 4 11.57 5.40 15.25
C PHE A 4 10.60 4.70 14.29
N PHE A 5 10.17 5.39 13.23
CA PHE A 5 9.30 4.80 12.19
C PHE A 5 10.03 3.72 11.39
N ALA A 6 11.35 3.82 11.26
CA ALA A 6 12.14 2.81 10.58
C ALA A 6 12.18 1.47 11.34
N GLU A 7 11.79 1.40 12.61
CA GLU A 7 11.75 0.18 13.44
C GLU A 7 10.34 -0.41 13.62
N LEU A 8 9.29 0.29 13.16
CA LEU A 8 7.92 -0.23 13.27
C LEU A 8 7.72 -1.49 12.41
N PRO A 9 6.81 -2.39 12.82
CA PRO A 9 6.42 -3.53 12.00
C PRO A 9 5.91 -3.07 10.65
N LEU A 10 6.40 -3.70 9.58
CA LEU A 10 5.95 -3.38 8.22
C LEU A 10 4.56 -3.97 8.00
N GLY A 11 3.60 -3.13 7.61
CA GLY A 11 2.26 -3.57 7.22
C GLY A 11 2.25 -4.31 5.88
N PHE A 12 3.16 -3.94 4.97
CA PHE A 12 3.35 -4.58 3.67
C PHE A 12 3.87 -6.02 3.81
N ARG A 13 3.22 -6.95 3.09
CA ARG A 13 3.52 -8.39 3.08
C ARG A 13 3.66 -8.89 1.64
N PRO A 14 4.30 -10.05 1.41
CA PRO A 14 4.47 -10.58 0.05
C PRO A 14 3.17 -10.69 -0.75
N GLU A 15 2.09 -11.12 -0.10
CA GLU A 15 0.73 -11.20 -0.64
C GLU A 15 0.15 -9.87 -1.13
N HIS A 16 0.70 -8.73 -0.71
CA HIS A 16 0.26 -7.42 -1.19
C HIS A 16 0.96 -7.01 -2.50
N CYS A 17 2.10 -7.60 -2.85
CA CYS A 17 2.97 -7.10 -3.93
C CYS A 17 2.26 -7.09 -5.29
N GLU A 18 1.80 -8.27 -5.74
CA GLU A 18 1.13 -8.40 -7.03
C GLU A 18 -0.20 -7.63 -7.07
N PRO A 19 -1.13 -7.74 -6.09
CA PRO A 19 -2.38 -6.99 -6.11
C PRO A 19 -2.17 -5.47 -6.17
N SER A 20 -1.17 -4.94 -5.46
CA SER A 20 -0.84 -3.51 -5.48
C SER A 20 -0.36 -3.06 -6.84
N ARG A 21 0.54 -3.86 -7.44
CA ARG A 21 1.08 -3.59 -8.76
C ARG A 21 -0.02 -3.61 -9.81
N LEU A 22 -0.93 -4.58 -9.76
CA LEU A 22 -2.07 -4.68 -10.66
C LEU A 22 -3.07 -3.51 -10.47
N ALA A 23 -3.34 -3.10 -9.23
CA ALA A 23 -4.21 -1.96 -8.94
C ALA A 23 -3.66 -0.62 -9.48
N LEU A 24 -2.34 -0.52 -9.63
CA LEU A 24 -1.64 0.63 -10.22
C LEU A 24 -1.35 0.45 -11.72
N GLU A 25 -1.76 -0.66 -12.33
CA GLU A 25 -1.47 -1.01 -13.72
C GLU A 25 0.04 -1.06 -14.04
N TRP A 26 0.85 -1.46 -13.07
CA TRP A 26 2.30 -1.52 -13.22
C TRP A 26 2.77 -2.89 -13.71
N SER A 27 3.83 -2.90 -14.52
CA SER A 27 4.61 -4.12 -14.74
C SER A 27 5.62 -4.32 -13.61
N VAL A 28 6.21 -5.51 -13.52
CA VAL A 28 7.28 -5.79 -12.56
C VAL A 28 8.45 -4.82 -12.77
N GLU A 29 8.74 -4.47 -14.02
CA GLU A 29 9.78 -3.53 -14.41
C GLU A 29 9.45 -2.09 -13.97
N ALA A 30 8.17 -1.69 -14.03
CA ALA A 30 7.75 -0.39 -13.54
C ALA A 30 7.92 -0.27 -12.00
N LEU A 31 7.55 -1.31 -11.26
CA LEU A 31 7.78 -1.36 -9.81
C LEU A 31 9.28 -1.40 -9.48
N ALA A 32 10.06 -2.15 -10.26
CA ALA A 32 11.53 -2.20 -10.11
C ALA A 32 12.16 -0.82 -10.29
N PHE A 33 11.75 -0.08 -11.33
CA PHE A 33 12.23 1.27 -11.61
C PHE A 33 11.91 2.24 -10.47
N ARG A 34 10.70 2.17 -9.90
CA ARG A 34 10.24 3.09 -8.85
C ARG A 34 10.80 2.77 -7.45
N SER A 35 11.02 1.49 -7.15
CA SER A 35 11.51 1.04 -5.83
C SER A 35 13.03 0.86 -5.76
N GLY A 36 13.72 0.75 -6.90
CA GLY A 36 15.14 0.37 -6.98
C GLY A 36 15.41 -1.11 -6.67
N VAL A 37 14.36 -1.90 -6.47
CA VAL A 37 14.46 -3.36 -6.24
C VAL A 37 14.54 -4.08 -7.59
N SER A 38 15.34 -5.14 -7.68
CA SER A 38 15.46 -5.89 -8.93
C SER A 38 14.15 -6.59 -9.32
N PRO A 39 13.86 -6.75 -10.63
CA PRO A 39 12.69 -7.51 -11.10
C PRO A 39 12.62 -8.93 -10.54
N ASP A 40 13.76 -9.59 -10.37
CA ASP A 40 13.86 -10.95 -9.82
C ASP A 40 13.45 -11.01 -8.34
N ALA A 41 13.87 -10.01 -7.55
CA ALA A 41 13.45 -9.88 -6.16
C ALA A 41 11.94 -9.63 -6.06
N ILE A 42 11.37 -8.79 -6.94
CA ILE A 42 9.92 -8.58 -6.98
C ILE A 42 9.17 -9.87 -7.29
N ARG A 43 9.58 -10.62 -8.33
CA ARG A 43 8.97 -11.92 -8.66
C ARG A 43 9.08 -12.91 -7.50
N THR A 44 10.22 -12.90 -6.79
CA THR A 44 10.43 -13.71 -5.60
C THR A 44 9.43 -13.36 -4.49
N VAL A 45 9.15 -12.08 -4.28
CA VAL A 45 8.13 -11.61 -3.35
C VAL A 45 6.72 -12.00 -3.81
N GLU A 46 6.40 -11.84 -5.09
CA GLU A 46 5.09 -12.23 -5.66
C GLU A 46 4.85 -13.75 -5.56
N LEU A 47 5.90 -14.57 -5.50
CA LEU A 47 5.81 -16.02 -5.19
C LEU A 47 5.61 -16.32 -3.69
N GLY A 48 5.39 -15.31 -2.86
CA GLY A 48 5.12 -15.44 -1.43
C GLY A 48 6.36 -15.49 -0.54
N LYS A 49 7.57 -15.27 -1.08
CA LYS A 49 8.80 -15.27 -0.27
C LYS A 49 9.09 -13.89 0.30
N GLU A 50 9.21 -13.82 1.62
CA GLU A 50 9.64 -12.58 2.28
C GLU A 50 11.15 -12.39 2.13
N LEU A 51 11.54 -11.21 1.64
CA LEU A 51 12.95 -10.83 1.48
C LEU A 51 13.44 -10.02 2.68
N ARG A 52 14.67 -9.51 2.60
CA ARG A 52 15.23 -8.64 3.63
C ARG A 52 14.29 -7.46 3.89
N ARG A 53 14.18 -7.06 5.17
CA ARG A 53 13.31 -5.96 5.61
C ARG A 53 13.47 -4.68 4.80
N VAL A 54 14.71 -4.29 4.49
CA VAL A 54 15.00 -3.10 3.67
C VAL A 54 14.42 -3.20 2.25
N THR A 55 14.43 -4.39 1.65
CA THR A 55 13.80 -4.63 0.33
C THR A 55 12.29 -4.49 0.44
N MET A 56 11.68 -5.07 1.47
CA MET A 56 10.24 -4.97 1.71
C MET A 56 9.82 -3.52 1.98
N GLN A 57 10.63 -2.76 2.72
CA GLN A 57 10.42 -1.33 2.97
C GLN A 57 10.52 -0.49 1.70
N ALA A 58 11.48 -0.77 0.82
CA ALA A 58 11.61 -0.07 -0.46
C ALA A 58 10.40 -0.28 -1.37
N LEU A 59 9.87 -1.51 -1.42
CA LEU A 59 8.64 -1.83 -2.13
C LEU A 59 7.43 -1.12 -1.51
N ALA A 60 7.26 -1.22 -0.19
CA ALA A 60 6.18 -0.56 0.53
C ALA A 60 6.18 0.95 0.28
N PHE A 61 7.33 1.61 0.45
CA PHE A 61 7.48 3.05 0.25
C PHE A 61 7.08 3.49 -1.17
N ALA A 62 7.50 2.75 -2.20
CA ALA A 62 7.17 3.07 -3.59
C ALA A 62 5.66 2.94 -3.88
N LEU A 63 4.99 1.99 -3.25
CA LEU A 63 3.55 1.76 -3.40
C LEU A 63 2.72 2.75 -2.56
N GLU A 64 3.13 3.03 -1.33
CA GLU A 64 2.51 4.01 -0.43
C GLU A 64 2.58 5.44 -1.01
N ALA A 65 3.63 5.75 -1.77
CA ALA A 65 3.74 7.02 -2.49
C ALA A 65 2.62 7.26 -3.51
N GLU A 66 1.93 6.19 -3.97
CA GLU A 66 0.76 6.27 -4.86
C GLU A 66 -0.57 6.21 -4.10
N GLY A 67 -0.53 6.34 -2.77
CA GLY A 67 -1.72 6.38 -1.91
C GLY A 67 -2.27 5.01 -1.53
N LEU A 68 -1.48 3.94 -1.69
CA LEU A 68 -1.80 2.62 -1.16
C LEU A 68 -1.52 2.53 0.34
N ILE A 69 -2.35 1.77 1.04
CA ILE A 69 -2.27 1.55 2.48
C ILE A 69 -2.32 0.04 2.74
N PHE A 70 -1.44 -0.44 3.63
CA PHE A 70 -1.26 -1.86 3.91
C PHE A 70 -1.62 -2.22 5.35
N PHE A 71 -2.58 -3.13 5.50
CA PHE A 71 -2.87 -3.81 6.75
C PHE A 71 -2.68 -5.32 6.56
N PRO A 72 -1.91 -5.99 7.43
CA PRO A 72 -1.75 -7.45 7.34
C PRO A 72 -3.10 -8.18 7.33
N GLY A 73 -3.28 -9.11 6.39
CA GLY A 73 -4.53 -9.88 6.24
C GLY A 73 -5.64 -9.18 5.46
N HIS A 74 -5.39 -7.99 4.90
CA HIS A 74 -6.32 -7.27 4.05
C HIS A 74 -5.71 -7.03 2.66
N PRO A 75 -6.52 -6.98 1.58
CA PRO A 75 -6.03 -6.54 0.29
C PRO A 75 -5.50 -5.09 0.38
N PRO A 76 -4.63 -4.66 -0.55
CA PRO A 76 -4.17 -3.28 -0.58
C PRO A 76 -5.37 -2.33 -0.73
N LEU A 77 -5.42 -1.33 0.15
CA LEU A 77 -6.47 -0.31 0.14
C LEU A 77 -5.93 0.94 -0.56
N ARG A 78 -6.78 1.67 -1.30
CA ARG A 78 -6.46 3.03 -1.72
C ARG A 78 -7.12 4.03 -0.79
N SER A 79 -6.44 5.16 -0.55
CA SER A 79 -7.00 6.21 0.31
C SER A 79 -8.39 6.71 -0.10
N ASP A 80 -8.74 6.62 -1.39
CA ASP A 80 -10.06 6.96 -1.91
C ASP A 80 -11.14 5.90 -1.66
N ASP A 81 -10.76 4.65 -1.39
CA ASP A 81 -11.67 3.59 -0.90
C ASP A 81 -12.17 3.87 0.52
N CYS A 82 -11.43 4.68 1.29
CA CYS A 82 -11.81 5.05 2.65
C CYS A 82 -12.86 6.17 2.71
N ARG A 83 -13.41 6.62 1.56
CA ARG A 83 -14.54 7.55 1.54
C ARG A 83 -15.79 6.79 1.97
N GLY A 84 -16.32 7.13 3.15
CA GLY A 84 -17.61 6.62 3.61
C GLY A 84 -18.73 6.89 2.58
N ALA A 85 -19.89 6.24 2.75
CA ALA A 85 -21.02 6.32 1.80
C ALA A 85 -21.51 7.77 1.51
N THR A 86 -21.08 8.75 2.29
CA THR A 86 -21.35 10.17 2.05
C THR A 86 -20.02 10.95 1.96
N PRO A 87 -19.74 11.67 0.86
CA PRO A 87 -18.51 12.46 0.68
C PRO A 87 -18.29 13.56 1.73
N ASP A 88 -19.35 14.30 2.11
CA ASP A 88 -19.36 15.19 3.27
C ASP A 88 -20.75 15.11 3.94
N PRO A 89 -20.88 14.57 5.16
CA PRO A 89 -22.16 14.52 5.85
C PRO A 89 -22.75 15.91 6.10
N ARG A 90 -21.91 16.96 6.20
CA ARG A 90 -22.34 18.34 6.49
C ARG A 90 -23.19 18.98 5.40
N THR A 91 -23.04 18.50 4.16
CA THR A 91 -23.81 19.02 3.02
C THR A 91 -25.16 18.33 2.86
N ARG A 92 -25.48 17.31 3.68
CA ARG A 92 -26.77 16.62 3.59
C ARG A 92 -27.87 17.45 4.26
N GLY A 93 -29.07 17.39 3.67
CA GLY A 93 -30.24 18.10 4.21
C GLY A 93 -30.66 17.62 5.61
N ASP A 94 -30.35 16.37 5.94
CA ASP A 94 -30.62 15.74 7.23
C ASP A 94 -29.46 15.85 8.23
N TYR A 95 -28.41 16.62 7.93
CA TYR A 95 -27.29 16.81 8.84
C TYR A 95 -27.72 17.37 10.21
N HIS A 96 -28.82 18.14 10.25
CA HIS A 96 -29.41 18.67 11.47
C HIS A 96 -30.00 17.60 12.41
N LEU A 97 -30.07 16.33 12.00
CA LEU A 97 -30.52 15.20 12.82
C LEU A 97 -29.35 14.48 13.54
N ILE A 98 -28.10 14.89 13.32
CA ILE A 98 -26.94 14.36 14.05
C ILE A 98 -27.00 14.86 15.50
N GLU A 99 -26.86 13.92 16.45
CA GLU A 99 -26.92 14.11 17.91
C GLU A 99 -26.11 15.31 18.44
#